data_AF-A0A1I0Z2B2-F1
#
_entry.id   AF-A0A1I0Z2B2-F1
#
_cell.length_a   1.000
_cell.length_b   1.000
_cell.length_c   1.000
_cell.angle_alpha   90.00
_cell.angle_beta   90.00
_cell.angle_gamma   90.00
#
_symmetry.space_group_name_H-M   'P 1'
#
loop_
_entity.id
_entity.type
_entity.pdbx_description
1 polymer ?
#
loop_
_entity_poly.entity_id
_entity_poly.type
_entity_poly.pdbx_seq_one_letter_code
_entity_poly.pdbx_strand_id
1 'polypeptide(L)' 'MLKRYAEPDRIRWTGKAWEIKSALRVLERQKGGNARLKDVLPEMTLHASRLEGMRKR' A
#
# COMPACT_ATOMS: atom_id res chain seq x y z
N MET A 1 -13.11 12.77 -4.82
CA MET A 1 -11.81 12.43 -5.43
C MET A 1 -11.00 11.73 -4.37
N LEU A 2 -10.79 10.42 -4.53
CA LEU A 2 -10.03 9.61 -3.59
C LEU A 2 -8.53 9.74 -3.88
N LYS A 3 -7.75 10.20 -2.89
CA LYS A 3 -6.30 10.17 -2.92
C LYS A 3 -5.79 8.97 -2.13
N ARG A 4 -4.78 8.28 -2.66
CA ARG A 4 -4.08 7.17 -2.01
C ARG A 4 -2.63 7.55 -1.82
N TYR A 5 -2.17 7.57 -0.59
CA TYR A 5 -0.78 7.72 -0.21
C TYR A 5 -0.29 6.37 0.30
N ALA A 6 0.84 5.91 -0.22
CA ALA A 6 1.49 4.72 0.28
C ALA A 6 2.79 5.13 0.97
N GLU A 7 2.90 4.73 2.22
CA GLU A 7 4.10 4.79 3.04
C GLU A 7 4.63 3.36 3.23
N PRO A 8 5.89 3.17 3.64
CA PRO A 8 6.50 1.84 3.81
C PRO A 8 5.68 0.86 4.66
N ASP A 9 5.02 1.36 5.70
CA ASP A 9 4.28 0.57 6.70
C ASP A 9 2.76 0.70 6.58
N ARG A 10 2.26 1.67 5.80
CA ARG A 10 0.84 2.02 5.80
C ARG A 10 0.34 2.58 4.47
N ILE A 11 -0.95 2.38 4.25
CA ILE A 11 -1.69 3.08 3.19
C ILE A 11 -2.65 4.05 3.84
N ARG A 12 -2.61 5.30 3.39
CA ARG A 12 -3.54 6.35 3.80
C ARG A 12 -4.41 6.73 2.61
N TRP A 13 -5.72 6.57 2.78
CA TRP A 13 -6.70 7.12 1.84
C TRP A 13 -7.25 8.44 2.36
N THR A 14 -7.47 9.39 1.46
CA THR A 14 -8.06 10.70 1.78
C THR A 14 -9.12 11.01 0.74
N GLY A 15 -10.37 11.14 1.17
CA GLY A 15 -11.52 11.31 0.28
C GLY A 15 -12.83 11.16 1.05
N LYS A 16 -13.95 11.09 0.34
CA LYS A 16 -15.27 10.84 0.96
C LYS A 16 -15.32 9.41 1.51
N ALA A 17 -16.05 9.21 2.61
CA ALA A 17 -16.14 7.92 3.27
C ALA A 17 -16.62 6.78 2.35
N TRP A 18 -17.56 7.08 1.44
CA TRP A 18 -18.05 6.10 0.46
C TRP A 18 -17.00 5.71 -0.58
N GLU A 19 -16.10 6.63 -0.95
CA GLU A 19 -15.01 6.35 -1.88
C GLU A 19 -14.01 5.37 -1.25
N ILE A 20 -13.67 5.59 0.02
CA ILE A 20 -12.79 4.71 0.80
C ILE A 20 -13.41 3.32 0.94
N LYS A 21 -14.71 3.24 1.28
CA LYS A 21 -15.43 1.97 1.42
C LYS A 21 -15.49 1.19 0.11
N SER A 22 -15.68 1.88 -1.02
CA SER A 22 -15.66 1.27 -2.35
C SER A 22 -14.28 0.70 -2.69
N ALA A 23 -13.21 1.47 -2.45
CA ALA A 23 -11.84 1.02 -2.69
C ALA A 23 -11.46 -0.20 -1.84
N LEU A 24 -11.88 -0.24 -0.57
CA LEU A 24 -11.70 -1.39 0.32
C LEU A 24 -12.38 -2.65 -0.24
N ARG A 25 -13.64 -2.55 -0.69
CA ARG A 25 -14.36 -3.69 -1.30
C ARG A 25 -13.70 -4.21 -2.57
N VAL A 26 -13.16 -3.32 -3.40
CA VAL A 26 -12.42 -3.71 -4.61
C VAL A 26 -11.15 -4.47 -4.24
N LEU A 27 -10.42 -4.01 -3.22
CA LEU A 27 -9.23 -4.68 -2.71
C LEU A 27 -9.55 -6.06 -2.12
N GLU A 28 -10.61 -6.18 -1.32
CA GLU A 28 -11.08 -7.46 -0.77
C GLU A 28 -11.41 -8.47 -1.89
N ARG A 29 -12.05 -8.01 -2.97
CA ARG A 29 -12.36 -8.86 -4.14
C ARG A 29 -11.14 -9.28 -4.93
N GLN A 30 -10.18 -8.36 -5.14
CA GLN A 30 -8.98 -8.65 -5.94
C GLN A 30 -8.01 -9.61 -5.25
N LYS A 31 -7.89 -9.51 -3.92
CA LYS A 31 -6.92 -10.29 -3.14
C LYS A 31 -7.56 -11.48 -2.40
N GLY A 32 -8.88 -11.63 -2.52
CA GLY A 32 -9.62 -12.80 -2.04
C GLY A 32 -9.76 -12.86 -0.52
N GLY A 33 -10.56 -11.95 0.07
CA GLY A 33 -11.15 -12.03 1.42
C GLY A 33 -10.21 -12.09 2.65
N ASN A 34 -8.97 -12.53 2.48
CA ASN A 34 -7.98 -12.79 3.52
C ASN A 34 -6.67 -12.02 3.24
N ALA A 35 -6.79 -10.97 2.42
CA ALA A 35 -5.70 -10.08 2.07
C ALA A 35 -5.17 -9.39 3.33
N ARG A 36 -3.97 -9.76 3.76
CA ARG A 36 -3.33 -9.08 4.89
C ARG A 36 -2.83 -7.73 4.42
N LEU A 37 -2.70 -6.77 5.33
CA LEU A 37 -2.21 -5.43 5.01
C LEU A 37 -0.92 -5.47 4.17
N LYS A 38 0.00 -6.39 4.53
CA LYS A 38 1.25 -6.66 3.79
C LYS A 38 1.09 -7.04 2.31
N ASP A 39 -0.04 -7.63 1.92
CA ASP A 39 -0.30 -8.06 0.54
C ASP A 39 -0.82 -6.90 -0.34
N VAL A 40 -1.15 -5.78 0.31
CA VAL A 40 -1.77 -4.58 -0.28
C VAL A 40 -0.82 -3.38 -0.22
N LEU A 41 0.07 -3.34 0.78
CA LEU A 41 1.21 -2.41 0.82
C LEU A 41 2.01 -2.58 -0.48
N PRO A 42 2.41 -1.49 -1.16
CA PRO A 42 3.29 -1.61 -2.31
C PRO A 42 4.60 -2.27 -1.89
N GLU A 43 5.10 -3.21 -2.68
CA GLU A 43 6.42 -3.85 -2.51
C GLU A 43 7.55 -2.84 -2.74
N MET A 44 7.66 -1.78 -1.93
CA MET A 44 8.76 -0.81 -2.08
C MET A 44 9.27 -0.33 -0.73
N THR A 45 9.79 -1.25 0.10
CA THR A 45 10.98 -0.99 0.94
C THR A 45 11.76 -2.26 1.33
N LEU A 46 11.77 -3.33 0.50
CA LEU A 46 12.80 -4.39 0.65
C LEU A 46 14.00 -4.16 -0.29
N HIS A 47 13.93 -3.17 -1.18
CA HIS A 47 15.03 -2.81 -2.10
C HIS A 47 15.69 -1.46 -1.80
N ALA A 48 15.08 -0.58 -1.01
CA ALA A 48 15.74 0.67 -0.59
C ALA A 48 16.94 0.39 0.34
N SER A 49 16.80 -0.57 1.27
CA SER A 49 17.91 -1.01 2.14
C SER A 49 18.98 -1.83 1.42
N ARG A 50 18.69 -2.37 0.22
CA ARG A 50 19.67 -3.13 -0.59
C ARG A 50 20.53 -2.23 -1.47
N LEU A 51 20.05 -1.03 -1.83
CA LEU A 51 20.78 -0.07 -2.66
C LEU A 51 21.56 0.98 -1.85
N GLU A 52 21.17 1.27 -0.60
CA GLU A 52 21.96 2.17 0.27
C GLU A 52 23.30 1.55 0.72
N GLY A 53 23.39 0.21 0.80
CA GLY A 53 24.63 -0.49 1.14
C GLY A 53 25.68 -0.55 0.02
N MET A 54 25.35 -0.16 -1.21
CA MET A 54 26.28 -0.20 -2.37
C MET A 54 26.90 1.16 -2.71
N ARG A 55 26.54 2.24 -2.02
CA ARG A 55 27.01 3.61 -2.32
C ARG A 55 28.07 4.15 -1.34
N LYS A 56 28.69 3.25 -0.57
CA LYS A 56 29.92 3.52 0.20
C LYS A 56 31.00 2.50 -0.18
N ARG A 57 31.62 2.70 -1.34
CA ARG A 57 32.99 2.28 -1.61
C ARG A 57 33.70 3.42 -2.30
#